data_AF-A0A7S2L7N7-F1
#
_entry.id   AF-A0A7S2L7N7-F1
#
_cell.length_a   1.000
_cell.length_b   1.000
_cell.length_c   1.000
_cell.angle_alpha   90.00
_cell.angle_beta   90.00
_cell.angle_gamma   90.00
#
_symmetry.space_group_name_H-M   'P 1'
#
loop_
_entity.id
_entity.type
_entity.pdbx_description
1 polymer ?
#
loop_
_entity_poly.entity_id
_entity_poly.type
_entity_poly.pdbx_seq_one_letter_code
_entity_poly.pdbx_strand_id
1 'polypeptide(L)'
;RGGFHPLGVLCIKARLPGGTLAIEQIARGEYMKWAIVEALSESFMRICKIRVKSRDILFLADEVEILDVQMPFLGEHVWQFCEFRFDFRIPVAQRDIGEQLARYTIQNMVDFEADFCRSLEKQFREIYLITFLGLLNKRFLLMDGQRFSDELALFEAAQSNDVETIGTLIRQGVDVDATHRAASFPGMMLEEEQRFLYVTLGRTPLLAAAEEGHMDAMKRLLEAEADIHFQDTSGFHALYLAAGLPDVASDAIDLLLGW
;
A
#
# COMPACT_ATOMS: atom_id res chain seq x y z
N ARG A 1 18.10 -8.67 11.05
CA ARG A 1 18.72 -7.86 9.98
C ARG A 1 17.74 -7.83 8.83
N GLY A 2 16.94 -6.75 8.76
CA GLY A 2 15.90 -6.58 7.74
C GLY A 2 16.56 -6.43 6.37
N GLY A 3 16.22 -7.33 5.46
CA GLY A 3 16.56 -7.20 4.06
C GLY A 3 15.42 -6.50 3.35
N PHE A 4 15.74 -5.61 2.41
CA PHE A 4 14.77 -5.02 1.49
C PHE A 4 13.86 -6.10 0.92
N HIS A 5 12.55 -5.85 0.91
CA HIS A 5 11.58 -6.72 0.28
C HIS A 5 10.63 -5.89 -0.59
N PRO A 6 10.50 -6.17 -1.90
CA PRO A 6 9.46 -5.54 -2.70
C PRO A 6 8.07 -5.76 -2.10
N LEU A 7 7.27 -4.69 -2.07
CA LEU A 7 5.89 -4.67 -1.62
C LEU A 7 5.01 -4.12 -2.76
N GLY A 8 3.93 -4.80 -3.11
CA GLY A 8 3.10 -4.45 -4.25
C GLY A 8 1.63 -4.31 -3.90
N VAL A 9 1.02 -3.23 -4.42
CA VAL A 9 -0.43 -3.01 -4.45
C VAL A 9 -0.87 -3.10 -5.91
N LEU A 10 -1.36 -4.28 -6.31
CA LEU A 10 -1.75 -4.57 -7.69
C LEU A 10 -3.26 -4.42 -7.86
N CYS A 11 -3.69 -3.35 -8.50
CA CYS A 11 -5.09 -3.13 -8.87
C CYS A 11 -5.30 -3.50 -10.35
N ILE A 12 -6.24 -4.39 -10.62
CA ILE A 12 -6.50 -4.95 -11.94
C ILE A 12 -7.93 -4.58 -12.35
N LYS A 13 -8.09 -4.12 -13.59
CA LYS A 13 -9.41 -3.94 -14.20
C LYS A 13 -9.67 -5.07 -15.17
N ALA A 14 -10.79 -5.75 -15.01
CA ALA A 14 -11.22 -6.85 -15.87
C ALA A 14 -12.65 -6.63 -16.36
N ARG A 15 -13.00 -7.32 -17.45
CA ARG A 15 -14.38 -7.47 -17.89
C ARG A 15 -14.71 -8.91 -18.25
N LEU A 16 -15.99 -9.24 -18.11
CA LEU A 16 -16.57 -10.53 -18.47
C LEU A 16 -17.90 -10.26 -19.17
N PRO A 17 -18.27 -11.02 -20.21
CA PRO A 17 -19.63 -11.00 -20.73
C PRO A 17 -20.63 -11.27 -19.60
N GLY A 18 -21.77 -10.59 -19.65
CA GLY A 18 -22.90 -10.86 -18.77
C GLY A 18 -23.41 -12.28 -18.94
N GLY A 19 -23.94 -12.86 -17.87
CA GLY A 19 -24.37 -14.24 -17.82
C GLY A 19 -24.66 -14.70 -16.40
N THR A 20 -24.60 -16.01 -16.16
CA THR A 20 -24.88 -16.60 -14.84
C THR A 20 -23.76 -16.44 -13.82
N LEU A 21 -22.53 -16.17 -14.28
CA LEU A 21 -21.36 -16.03 -13.42
C LEU A 21 -21.06 -14.57 -13.14
N ALA A 22 -20.94 -14.21 -11.87
CA ALA A 22 -20.53 -12.88 -11.46
C ALA A 22 -18.99 -12.76 -11.54
N ILE A 23 -18.48 -11.72 -12.21
CA ILE A 23 -17.03 -11.51 -12.35
C ILE A 23 -16.32 -11.36 -10.99
N GLU A 24 -17.00 -10.78 -9.99
CA GLU A 24 -16.47 -10.62 -8.63
C GLU A 24 -16.24 -11.97 -7.94
N GLN A 25 -17.07 -12.99 -8.22
CA GLN A 25 -16.90 -14.33 -7.67
C GLN A 25 -15.69 -15.02 -8.29
N ILE A 26 -15.47 -14.81 -9.59
CA ILE A 26 -14.27 -15.31 -10.29
C ILE A 26 -13.02 -14.62 -9.72
N ALA A 27 -13.08 -13.30 -9.51
CA ALA A 27 -11.96 -12.52 -8.97
C ALA A 27 -11.58 -12.93 -7.53
N ARG A 28 -12.55 -13.26 -6.67
CA ARG A 28 -12.32 -13.74 -5.29
C ARG A 28 -11.78 -15.18 -5.21
N GLY A 29 -11.94 -15.98 -6.26
CA GLY A 29 -11.59 -17.39 -6.24
C GLY A 29 -10.08 -17.67 -6.09
N GLU A 30 -9.74 -18.77 -5.43
CA GLU A 30 -8.34 -19.21 -5.23
C GLU A 30 -7.54 -19.34 -6.53
N TYR A 31 -8.21 -19.75 -7.61
CA TYR A 31 -7.57 -19.86 -8.92
C TYR A 31 -7.11 -18.50 -9.46
N MET A 32 -7.81 -17.41 -9.16
CA MET A 32 -7.39 -16.06 -9.52
C MET A 32 -6.10 -15.67 -8.83
N LYS A 33 -5.97 -15.94 -7.52
CA LYS A 33 -4.74 -15.66 -6.75
C LYS A 33 -3.54 -16.39 -7.35
N TRP A 34 -3.70 -17.69 -7.63
CA TRP A 34 -2.67 -18.49 -8.27
C TRP A 34 -2.31 -17.92 -9.65
N ALA A 35 -3.30 -17.60 -10.49
CA ALA A 35 -3.10 -17.09 -11.84
C ALA A 35 -2.37 -15.73 -11.83
N ILE A 36 -2.69 -14.84 -10.90
CA ILE A 36 -2.00 -13.55 -10.71
C ILE A 36 -0.53 -13.78 -10.36
N VAL A 37 -0.26 -14.68 -9.42
CA VAL A 37 1.10 -14.98 -8.95
C VAL A 37 1.95 -15.62 -10.07
N GLU A 38 1.39 -16.52 -10.86
CA GLU A 38 2.07 -17.05 -12.06
C GLU A 38 2.31 -15.97 -13.11
N ALA A 39 1.32 -15.14 -13.42
CA ALA A 39 1.46 -14.06 -14.39
C ALA A 39 2.52 -13.02 -13.97
N LEU A 40 2.59 -12.67 -12.68
CA LEU A 40 3.63 -11.80 -12.12
C LEU A 40 5.02 -12.42 -12.28
N SER A 41 5.19 -13.67 -11.84
CA SER A 41 6.43 -14.44 -11.94
C SER A 41 6.98 -14.49 -13.38
N GLU A 42 6.11 -14.80 -14.35
CA GLU A 42 6.48 -14.82 -15.76
C GLU A 42 6.86 -13.43 -16.29
N SER A 43 6.09 -12.40 -15.93
CA SER A 43 6.31 -11.02 -16.40
C SER A 43 7.59 -10.41 -15.84
N PHE A 44 7.90 -10.65 -14.56
CA PHE A 44 9.18 -10.27 -13.96
C PHE A 44 10.35 -10.90 -14.71
N MET A 45 10.25 -12.17 -15.08
CA MET A 45 11.30 -12.85 -15.83
C MET A 45 11.43 -12.32 -17.26
N ARG A 46 10.32 -12.11 -17.98
CA ARG A 46 10.37 -11.69 -19.40
C ARG A 46 10.73 -10.22 -19.57
N ILE A 47 10.19 -9.35 -18.72
CA ILE A 47 10.33 -7.89 -18.86
C ILE A 47 11.51 -7.38 -18.02
N CYS A 48 11.58 -7.75 -16.75
CA CYS A 48 12.64 -7.26 -15.86
C CYS A 48 13.92 -8.10 -15.91
N LYS A 49 13.89 -9.27 -16.56
CA LYS A 49 15.00 -10.26 -16.60
C LYS A 49 15.43 -10.73 -15.21
N ILE A 50 14.52 -10.67 -14.23
CA ILE A 50 14.76 -11.08 -12.86
C ILE A 50 13.87 -12.27 -12.54
N ARG A 51 14.48 -13.36 -12.08
CA ARG A 51 13.76 -14.58 -11.74
C ARG A 51 13.18 -14.48 -10.34
N VAL A 52 11.86 -14.29 -10.26
CA VAL A 52 11.06 -14.47 -9.05
C VAL A 52 10.25 -15.74 -9.23
N LYS A 53 10.26 -16.67 -8.26
CA LYS A 53 9.40 -17.87 -8.37
C LYS A 53 8.01 -17.50 -7.89
N SER A 54 6.99 -18.09 -8.50
CA SER A 54 5.59 -17.87 -8.13
C SER A 54 5.34 -18.10 -6.63
N ARG A 55 5.89 -19.17 -6.04
CA ARG A 55 5.84 -19.43 -4.59
C ARG A 55 6.49 -18.38 -3.67
N ASP A 56 7.35 -17.52 -4.22
CA ASP A 56 8.02 -16.46 -3.47
C ASP A 56 7.16 -15.17 -3.49
N ILE A 57 6.10 -15.10 -4.30
CA ILE A 57 5.16 -13.98 -4.30
C ILE A 57 4.06 -14.29 -3.29
N LEU A 58 4.13 -13.64 -2.13
CA LEU A 58 3.27 -13.92 -0.99
C LEU A 58 2.10 -12.95 -0.96
N PHE A 59 0.89 -13.47 -1.09
CA PHE A 59 -0.34 -12.70 -0.95
C PHE A 59 -0.51 -12.24 0.50
N LEU A 60 -0.93 -10.98 0.70
CA LEU A 60 -1.01 -10.33 2.01
C LEU A 60 -2.43 -10.28 2.59
N ALA A 61 -3.41 -10.90 1.94
CA ALA A 61 -4.79 -10.93 2.40
C ALA A 61 -5.38 -12.34 2.28
N ASP A 62 -6.51 -12.58 2.95
CA ASP A 62 -7.23 -13.86 2.85
C ASP A 62 -8.01 -13.97 1.53
N GLU A 63 -8.40 -12.86 0.92
CA GLU A 63 -9.12 -12.79 -0.35
C GLU A 63 -8.69 -11.58 -1.16
N VAL A 64 -8.90 -11.65 -2.48
CA VAL A 64 -8.81 -10.49 -3.36
C VAL A 64 -9.87 -9.47 -2.94
N GLU A 65 -9.47 -8.22 -2.76
CA GLU A 65 -10.39 -7.13 -2.42
C GLU A 65 -11.07 -6.63 -3.70
N ILE A 66 -12.40 -6.58 -3.70
CA ILE A 66 -13.18 -6.00 -4.80
C ILE A 66 -13.33 -4.51 -4.54
N LEU A 67 -12.85 -3.69 -5.47
CA LEU A 67 -12.86 -2.23 -5.37
C LEU A 67 -14.11 -1.62 -5.98
N ASP A 68 -14.49 -2.12 -7.16
CA ASP A 68 -15.66 -1.64 -7.91
C ASP A 68 -16.22 -2.73 -8.81
N VAL A 69 -17.54 -2.73 -8.98
CA VAL A 69 -18.25 -3.61 -9.92
C VAL A 69 -19.29 -2.79 -10.67
N GLN A 70 -19.17 -2.75 -11.99
CA GLN A 70 -20.09 -2.03 -12.85
C GLN A 70 -20.74 -2.97 -13.84
N MET A 71 -22.06 -2.88 -13.97
CA MET A 71 -22.83 -3.68 -14.92
C MET A 71 -23.67 -2.77 -15.82
N PRO A 72 -23.04 -2.00 -16.72
CA PRO A 72 -23.78 -1.13 -17.62
C PRO A 72 -24.69 -1.96 -18.53
N PHE A 73 -25.97 -1.61 -18.55
CA PHE A 73 -26.95 -2.21 -19.43
C PHE A 73 -26.96 -1.47 -20.77
N LEU A 74 -26.55 -2.14 -21.86
CA LEU A 74 -26.59 -1.59 -23.21
C LEU A 74 -27.33 -2.56 -24.17
N GLY A 75 -28.66 -2.53 -24.13
CA GLY A 75 -29.49 -3.41 -24.94
C GLY A 75 -29.38 -4.88 -24.50
N GLU A 76 -29.21 -5.81 -25.44
CA GLU A 76 -29.16 -7.25 -25.13
C GLU A 76 -27.79 -7.73 -24.60
N HIS A 77 -26.74 -6.92 -24.73
CA HIS A 77 -25.40 -7.26 -24.28
C HIS A 77 -25.11 -6.63 -22.92
N VAL A 78 -25.14 -7.46 -21.89
CA VAL A 78 -24.66 -7.07 -20.55
C VAL A 78 -23.16 -7.32 -20.49
N TRP A 79 -22.39 -6.35 -20.01
CA TRP A 79 -20.99 -6.54 -19.64
C TRP A 79 -20.84 -6.31 -18.15
N GLN A 80 -19.98 -7.10 -17.53
CA GLN A 80 -19.57 -6.90 -16.14
C GLN A 80 -18.14 -6.37 -16.16
N PHE A 81 -17.89 -5.26 -15.48
CA PHE A 81 -16.57 -4.71 -15.22
C PHE A 81 -16.28 -4.87 -13.75
N CYS A 82 -15.04 -5.26 -13.43
CA CYS A 82 -14.60 -5.42 -12.05
C CYS A 82 -13.21 -4.81 -11.90
N GLU A 83 -13.06 -3.99 -10.88
CA GLU A 83 -11.79 -3.51 -10.38
C GLU A 83 -11.51 -4.24 -9.06
N PHE A 84 -10.35 -4.87 -8.96
CA PHE A 84 -10.00 -5.66 -7.79
C PHE A 84 -8.51 -5.57 -7.48
N ARG A 85 -8.17 -5.85 -6.24
CA ARG A 85 -6.87 -5.57 -5.64
C ARG A 85 -6.22 -6.81 -5.06
N PHE A 86 -4.93 -6.95 -5.37
CA PHE A 86 -4.06 -8.02 -4.91
C PHE A 86 -2.81 -7.43 -4.28
N ASP A 87 -2.72 -7.46 -2.95
CA ASP A 87 -1.55 -6.97 -2.22
C ASP A 87 -0.56 -8.10 -1.97
N PHE A 88 0.71 -7.88 -2.25
CA PHE A 88 1.73 -8.94 -2.13
C PHE A 88 3.08 -8.42 -1.67
N ARG A 89 3.90 -9.32 -1.13
CA ARG A 89 5.32 -9.08 -0.86
C ARG A 89 6.18 -10.14 -1.52
N ILE A 90 7.41 -9.76 -1.86
CA ILE A 90 8.41 -10.66 -2.41
C ILE A 90 9.61 -10.67 -1.47
N PRO A 91 9.90 -11.76 -0.73
CA PRO A 91 11.12 -11.86 0.03
C PRO A 91 12.28 -12.05 -0.95
N VAL A 92 13.23 -11.11 -0.94
CA VAL A 92 14.46 -11.22 -1.73
C VAL A 92 15.66 -11.42 -0.80
N ALA A 93 16.60 -12.26 -1.23
CA ALA A 93 17.81 -12.53 -0.44
C ALA A 93 18.81 -11.37 -0.47
N GLN A 94 18.80 -10.57 -1.54
CA GLN A 94 19.72 -9.45 -1.73
C GLN A 94 18.94 -8.18 -2.08
N ARG A 95 19.32 -7.07 -1.46
CA ARG A 95 18.64 -5.77 -1.59
C ARG A 95 18.68 -5.22 -3.01
N ASP A 96 19.83 -5.35 -3.67
CA ASP A 96 20.04 -4.89 -5.05
C ASP A 96 19.09 -5.57 -6.05
N ILE A 97 18.79 -6.86 -5.86
CA ILE A 97 17.84 -7.60 -6.70
C ILE A 97 16.43 -7.01 -6.56
N GLY A 98 15.99 -6.76 -5.33
CA GLY A 98 14.68 -6.19 -5.07
C GLY A 98 14.52 -4.77 -5.63
N GLU A 99 15.53 -3.92 -5.42
CA GLU A 99 15.56 -2.56 -5.96
C GLU A 99 15.56 -2.56 -7.49
N GLN A 100 16.35 -3.44 -8.11
CA GLN A 100 16.36 -3.62 -9.56
C GLN A 100 15.01 -4.09 -10.09
N LEU A 101 14.35 -5.03 -9.38
CA LEU A 101 13.03 -5.52 -9.75
C LEU A 101 11.98 -4.39 -9.75
N ALA A 102 11.88 -3.63 -8.65
CA ALA A 102 10.98 -2.51 -8.54
C ALA A 102 11.26 -1.45 -9.62
N ARG A 103 12.53 -1.07 -9.78
CA ARG A 103 12.96 -0.07 -10.76
C ARG A 103 12.66 -0.49 -12.20
N TYR A 104 13.04 -1.69 -12.61
CA TYR A 104 12.82 -2.17 -13.98
C TYR A 104 11.34 -2.39 -14.29
N THR A 105 10.55 -2.81 -13.31
CA THR A 105 9.10 -2.92 -13.47
C THR A 105 8.49 -1.54 -13.79
N ILE A 106 8.85 -0.51 -13.02
CA ILE A 106 8.33 0.86 -13.24
C ILE A 106 8.85 1.44 -14.56
N GLN A 107 10.14 1.28 -14.87
CA GLN A 107 10.74 1.79 -16.11
C GLN A 107 10.12 1.17 -17.38
N ASN A 108 9.69 -0.09 -17.30
CA ASN A 108 9.09 -0.81 -18.42
C ASN A 108 7.59 -1.06 -18.22
N MET A 109 6.89 -0.16 -17.51
CA MET A 109 5.52 -0.37 -17.04
C MET A 109 4.53 -0.73 -18.17
N VAL A 110 4.65 -0.10 -19.34
CA VAL A 110 3.73 -0.35 -20.47
C VAL A 110 3.89 -1.79 -20.99
N ASP A 111 5.14 -2.23 -21.20
CA ASP A 111 5.43 -3.59 -21.65
C ASP A 111 5.12 -4.62 -20.56
N PHE A 112 5.36 -4.27 -19.30
CA PHE A 112 5.02 -5.08 -18.14
C PHE A 112 3.52 -5.33 -18.05
N GLU A 113 2.71 -4.28 -18.09
CA GLU A 113 1.25 -4.39 -18.06
C GLU A 113 0.72 -5.24 -19.22
N ALA A 114 1.20 -5.00 -20.44
CA ALA A 114 0.76 -5.74 -21.62
C ALA A 114 1.12 -7.24 -21.52
N ASP A 115 2.32 -7.57 -21.02
CA ASP A 115 2.74 -8.96 -20.82
C ASP A 115 2.00 -9.62 -19.65
N PHE A 116 1.81 -8.90 -18.55
CA PHE A 116 1.08 -9.37 -17.38
C PHE A 116 -0.38 -9.70 -17.72
N CYS A 117 -1.12 -8.75 -18.32
CA CYS A 117 -2.51 -8.97 -18.70
C CYS A 117 -2.63 -10.14 -19.68
N ARG A 118 -1.78 -10.24 -20.70
CA ARG A 118 -1.77 -11.36 -21.65
C ARG A 118 -1.51 -12.70 -20.96
N SER A 119 -0.59 -12.73 -20.01
CA SER A 119 -0.23 -13.93 -19.26
C SER A 119 -1.36 -14.37 -18.33
N LEU A 120 -2.03 -13.41 -17.70
CA LEU A 120 -3.18 -13.66 -16.85
C LEU A 120 -4.36 -14.17 -17.67
N GLU A 121 -4.71 -13.52 -18.79
CA GLU A 121 -5.77 -13.98 -19.71
C GLU A 121 -5.52 -15.41 -20.19
N LYS A 122 -4.26 -15.77 -20.46
CA LYS A 122 -3.88 -17.12 -20.90
C LYS A 122 -4.26 -18.19 -19.87
N GLN A 123 -4.18 -17.91 -18.57
CA GLN A 123 -4.57 -18.87 -17.53
C GLN A 123 -6.06 -19.19 -17.57
N PHE A 124 -6.89 -18.24 -18.02
CA PHE A 124 -8.34 -18.40 -18.04
C PHE A 124 -8.94 -18.81 -19.38
N ARG A 125 -8.16 -18.88 -20.46
CA ARG A 125 -8.65 -19.04 -21.84
C ARG A 125 -9.59 -20.24 -22.04
N GLU A 126 -9.36 -21.33 -21.33
CA GLU A 126 -10.16 -22.57 -21.43
C GLU A 126 -11.30 -22.63 -20.38
N ILE A 127 -11.45 -21.59 -19.55
CA ILE A 127 -12.37 -21.57 -18.40
C ILE A 127 -13.40 -20.43 -18.56
N TYR A 128 -12.95 -19.20 -18.79
CA TYR A 128 -13.78 -18.00 -18.89
C TYR A 128 -13.34 -17.10 -20.05
N LEU A 129 -14.31 -16.43 -20.69
CA LEU A 129 -14.02 -15.35 -21.64
C LEU A 129 -13.77 -14.02 -20.89
N ILE A 130 -12.80 -14.02 -19.97
CA ILE A 130 -12.39 -12.84 -19.21
C ILE A 130 -11.35 -12.04 -19.99
N THR A 131 -11.47 -10.71 -20.00
CA THR A 131 -10.47 -9.80 -20.57
C THR A 131 -9.90 -8.93 -19.45
N PHE A 132 -8.58 -8.85 -19.31
CA PHE A 132 -7.91 -7.95 -18.39
C PHE A 132 -7.56 -6.65 -19.12
N LEU A 133 -8.29 -5.58 -18.78
CA LEU A 133 -8.24 -4.28 -19.47
C LEU A 133 -7.00 -3.47 -19.14
N GLY A 134 -6.34 -3.75 -18.01
CA GLY A 134 -5.11 -3.10 -17.61
C GLY A 134 -4.95 -3.02 -16.09
N LEU A 135 -3.88 -2.33 -15.69
CA LEU A 135 -3.52 -2.06 -14.31
C LEU A 135 -3.94 -0.64 -13.92
N LEU A 136 -4.46 -0.49 -12.71
CA LEU A 136 -4.80 0.79 -12.10
C LEU A 136 -3.70 1.16 -11.10
N ASN A 137 -3.54 2.46 -10.82
CA ASN A 137 -2.59 2.97 -9.81
C ASN A 137 -1.15 2.40 -9.93
N LYS A 138 -0.67 2.21 -11.17
CA LYS A 138 0.59 1.53 -11.55
C LYS A 138 1.83 1.95 -10.77
N ARG A 139 1.87 3.17 -10.24
CA ARG A 139 2.96 3.67 -9.39
C ARG A 139 3.15 2.88 -8.09
N PHE A 140 2.12 2.16 -7.63
CA PHE A 140 2.15 1.35 -6.40
C PHE A 140 2.29 -0.16 -6.67
N LEU A 141 2.47 -0.55 -7.94
CA LEU A 141 2.58 -1.95 -8.35
C LEU A 141 3.70 -2.69 -7.61
N LEU A 142 4.84 -2.03 -7.43
CA LEU A 142 5.99 -2.60 -6.75
C LEU A 142 6.87 -1.49 -6.17
N MET A 143 7.04 -1.50 -4.86
CA MET A 143 7.67 -0.46 -4.07
C MET A 143 8.69 -1.04 -3.08
N ASP A 144 9.46 -0.16 -2.43
CA ASP A 144 10.37 -0.53 -1.35
C ASP A 144 9.60 -0.85 -0.07
N GLY A 145 9.37 -2.13 0.22
CA GLY A 145 8.66 -2.53 1.43
C GLY A 145 9.41 -2.26 2.72
N GLN A 146 10.75 -2.12 2.70
CA GLN A 146 11.51 -1.76 3.89
C GLN A 146 11.23 -0.31 4.26
N ARG A 147 11.19 0.59 3.27
CA ARG A 147 10.78 1.98 3.48
C ARG A 147 9.41 2.05 4.16
N PHE A 148 8.41 1.31 3.67
CA PHE A 148 7.07 1.27 4.29
C PHE A 148 7.12 0.77 5.74
N SER A 149 7.92 -0.27 6.01
CA SER A 149 8.09 -0.79 7.37
C SER A 149 8.77 0.23 8.30
N ASP A 150 9.76 0.98 7.81
CA ASP A 150 10.46 1.99 8.60
C ASP A 150 9.58 3.23 8.86
N GLU A 151 8.81 3.66 7.87
CA GLU A 151 7.83 4.75 7.98
C GLU A 151 6.70 4.38 8.96
N LEU A 152 6.17 3.15 8.87
CA LEU A 152 5.19 2.65 9.82
C LEU A 152 5.78 2.54 11.24
N ALA A 153 7.00 2.02 11.38
CA ALA A 153 7.66 1.92 12.67
C ALA A 153 7.90 3.31 13.31
N LEU A 154 8.14 4.35 12.51
CA LEU A 154 8.24 5.72 13.00
C LEU A 154 6.90 6.22 13.54
N PHE A 155 5.80 5.92 12.83
CA PHE A 155 4.45 6.23 13.27
C PHE A 155 4.11 5.52 14.60
N GLU A 156 4.37 4.22 14.70
CA GLU A 156 4.11 3.44 15.92
C GLU A 156 4.98 3.89 17.11
N ALA A 157 6.25 4.23 16.86
CA ALA A 157 7.13 4.77 17.88
C ALA A 157 6.62 6.13 18.41
N ALA A 158 6.05 6.96 17.54
CA ALA A 158 5.40 8.21 17.93
C ALA A 158 4.15 7.98 18.78
N GLN A 159 3.31 7.00 18.43
CA GLN A 159 2.12 6.61 19.21
C GLN A 159 2.45 6.02 20.59
N SER A 160 3.64 5.44 20.77
CA SER A 160 4.04 4.78 22.03
C SER A 160 5.06 5.57 22.85
N ASN A 161 5.38 6.79 22.43
CA ASN A 161 6.41 7.65 23.01
C ASN A 161 7.82 7.02 23.03
N ASP A 162 8.15 6.15 22.06
CA ASP A 162 9.46 5.53 21.94
C ASP A 162 10.47 6.47 21.25
N VAL A 163 11.00 7.41 22.04
CA VAL A 163 11.95 8.43 21.60
C VAL A 163 13.27 7.84 21.07
N GLU A 164 13.67 6.66 21.56
CA GLU A 164 14.90 5.98 21.11
C GLU A 164 14.74 5.47 19.68
N THR A 165 13.61 4.79 19.40
CA THR A 165 13.29 4.28 18.06
C THR A 165 13.07 5.43 17.08
N ILE A 166 12.30 6.46 17.45
CA ILE A 166 12.13 7.69 16.64
C ILE A 166 13.51 8.25 16.26
N GLY A 167 14.39 8.41 17.25
CA GLY A 167 15.73 8.92 17.05
C GLY A 167 16.63 8.06 16.18
N THR A 168 16.40 6.76 16.15
CA THR A 168 17.14 5.82 15.32
C THR A 168 16.66 5.88 13.87
N LEU A 169 15.35 5.91 13.65
CA LEU A 169 14.74 5.98 12.32
C LEU A 169 15.01 7.31 11.61
N ILE A 170 14.93 8.44 12.33
CA ILE A 170 15.30 9.75 11.78
C ILE A 170 16.77 9.75 11.31
N ARG A 171 17.68 9.18 12.10
CA ARG A 171 19.11 9.06 11.70
C ARG A 171 19.32 8.17 10.48
N GLN A 172 18.41 7.25 10.21
CA GLN A 172 18.42 6.40 9.01
C GLN A 172 17.86 7.14 7.78
N GLY A 173 17.33 8.35 7.94
CA GLY A 173 16.76 9.16 6.87
C GLY A 173 15.33 8.77 6.49
N VAL A 174 14.59 8.15 7.44
CA VAL A 174 13.15 7.94 7.29
C VAL A 174 12.48 9.31 7.19
N ASP A 175 11.55 9.45 6.26
CA ASP A 175 10.76 10.66 6.08
C ASP A 175 9.91 10.92 7.32
N VAL A 176 10.15 12.03 8.00
CA VAL A 176 9.50 12.38 9.28
C VAL A 176 8.02 12.70 9.11
N ASP A 177 7.62 13.11 7.91
CA ASP A 177 6.23 13.43 7.52
C ASP A 177 5.62 12.34 6.64
N ALA A 178 6.17 11.11 6.70
CA ALA A 178 5.65 10.00 5.94
C ALA A 178 4.17 9.75 6.23
N THR A 179 3.38 9.69 5.17
CA THR A 179 1.96 9.32 5.20
C THR A 179 1.62 8.44 4.01
N HIS A 180 0.59 7.60 4.16
CA HIS A 180 0.10 6.78 3.07
C HIS A 180 -1.41 6.91 2.91
N ARG A 181 -1.89 6.57 1.72
CA ARG A 181 -3.31 6.50 1.41
C ARG A 181 -3.72 5.05 1.22
N ALA A 182 -5.01 4.77 1.41
CA ALA A 182 -5.56 3.41 1.24
C ALA A 182 -5.20 2.77 -0.11
N ALA A 183 -5.15 3.56 -1.18
CA ALA A 183 -4.79 3.09 -2.52
C ALA A 183 -3.31 2.71 -2.70
N SER A 184 -2.42 3.11 -1.79
CA SER A 184 -0.97 2.90 -1.88
C SER A 184 -0.40 1.98 -0.80
N PHE A 185 -1.17 1.69 0.24
CA PHE A 185 -0.71 0.94 1.41
C PHE A 185 -1.40 -0.42 1.47
N PRO A 186 -0.67 -1.55 1.57
CA PRO A 186 -1.29 -2.88 1.63
C PRO A 186 -2.32 -3.01 2.75
N GLY A 187 -3.57 -3.31 2.39
CA GLY A 187 -4.73 -3.07 3.23
C GLY A 187 -4.80 -3.93 4.50
N MET A 188 -4.14 -5.08 4.51
CA MET A 188 -4.16 -6.08 5.59
C MET A 188 -2.87 -6.12 6.42
N MET A 189 -1.96 -5.15 6.25
CA MET A 189 -0.74 -5.07 7.05
C MET A 189 -0.94 -4.43 8.43
N LEU A 190 -2.11 -3.86 8.70
CA LEU A 190 -2.42 -3.10 9.92
C LEU A 190 -3.71 -3.59 10.56
N GLU A 191 -3.79 -3.43 11.88
CA GLU A 191 -5.05 -3.58 12.61
C GLU A 191 -6.04 -2.47 12.21
N GLU A 192 -7.34 -2.70 12.44
CA GLU A 192 -8.40 -1.82 11.92
C GLU A 192 -8.27 -0.37 12.40
N GLU A 193 -7.97 -0.17 13.69
CA GLU A 193 -7.79 1.15 14.30
C GLU A 193 -6.53 1.85 13.78
N GLN A 194 -5.38 1.17 13.79
CA GLN A 194 -4.14 1.70 13.23
C GLN A 194 -4.28 2.06 11.75
N ARG A 195 -4.95 1.21 10.97
CA ARG A 195 -5.25 1.45 9.56
C ARG A 195 -6.08 2.71 9.39
N PHE A 196 -7.08 2.94 10.25
CA PHE A 196 -7.90 4.14 10.17
C PHE A 196 -7.06 5.40 10.40
N LEU A 197 -6.21 5.43 11.44
CA LEU A 197 -5.37 6.59 11.74
C LEU A 197 -4.30 6.83 10.67
N TYR A 198 -3.55 5.79 10.30
CA TYR A 198 -2.37 5.91 9.45
C TYR A 198 -2.71 6.02 7.95
N VAL A 199 -3.76 5.34 7.49
CA VAL A 199 -4.05 5.16 6.06
C VAL A 199 -5.33 5.87 5.62
N THR A 200 -6.38 5.84 6.45
CA THR A 200 -7.65 6.51 6.14
C THR A 200 -7.57 8.00 6.43
N LEU A 201 -7.10 8.38 7.63
CA LEU A 201 -6.85 9.76 7.99
C LEU A 201 -5.53 10.29 7.43
N GLY A 202 -4.57 9.40 7.16
CA GLY A 202 -3.27 9.80 6.61
C GLY A 202 -2.46 10.63 7.61
N ARG A 203 -2.47 10.25 8.90
CA ARG A 203 -1.76 10.99 9.94
C ARG A 203 -0.25 10.78 9.86
N THR A 204 0.52 11.85 10.09
CA THR A 204 1.97 11.80 10.25
C THR A 204 2.32 11.28 11.66
N PRO A 205 3.58 10.86 11.90
CA PRO A 205 4.07 10.56 13.24
C PRO A 205 3.82 11.71 14.23
N LEU A 206 3.95 12.97 13.82
CA LEU A 206 3.71 14.12 14.70
C LEU A 206 2.23 14.22 15.12
N LEU A 207 1.30 14.01 14.20
CA LEU A 207 -0.14 13.99 14.51
C LEU A 207 -0.48 12.86 15.49
N ALA A 208 0.14 11.70 15.32
CA ALA A 208 -0.04 10.56 16.21
C ALA A 208 0.48 10.85 17.63
N ALA A 209 1.68 11.42 17.76
CA ALA A 209 2.22 11.83 19.06
C ALA A 209 1.37 12.93 19.72
N ALA A 210 0.83 13.86 18.94
CA ALA A 210 -0.01 14.94 19.44
C ALA A 210 -1.38 14.45 19.94
N GLU A 211 -1.99 13.48 19.26
CA GLU A 211 -3.22 12.82 19.71
C GLU A 211 -3.03 12.08 21.04
N GLU A 212 -1.90 11.41 21.23
CA GLU A 212 -1.59 10.67 22.46
C GLU A 212 -0.97 11.56 23.56
N GLY A 213 -0.72 12.84 23.28
CA GLY A 213 -0.12 13.77 24.24
C GLY A 213 1.35 13.47 24.57
N HIS A 214 2.04 12.79 23.67
CA HIS A 214 3.39 12.29 23.85
C HIS A 214 4.43 13.38 23.60
N MET A 215 4.67 14.19 24.63
CA MET A 215 5.52 15.38 24.59
C MET A 215 6.94 15.12 24.09
N ASP A 216 7.56 14.02 24.53
CA ASP A 216 8.96 13.74 24.17
C ASP A 216 9.08 13.27 22.71
N ALA A 217 8.12 12.48 22.23
CA ALA A 217 8.00 12.15 20.81
C ALA A 217 7.75 13.39 19.95
N MET A 218 6.81 14.27 20.33
CA MET A 218 6.56 15.53 19.61
C MET A 218 7.82 16.39 19.50
N LYS A 219 8.52 16.62 20.62
CA LYS A 219 9.80 17.36 20.62
C LYS A 219 10.79 16.74 19.65
N ARG A 220 10.97 15.42 19.71
CA ARG A 220 11.96 14.74 18.88
C ARG A 220 11.64 14.80 17.39
N LEU A 221 10.36 14.75 17.03
CA LEU A 221 9.90 14.86 15.65
C LEU A 221 10.05 16.31 15.14
N LEU A 222 9.72 17.31 15.96
CA LEU A 222 9.89 18.73 15.62
C LEU A 222 11.37 19.12 15.48
N GLU A 223 12.25 18.59 16.34
CA GLU A 223 13.71 18.70 16.20
C GLU A 223 14.24 18.14 14.88
N ALA A 224 13.49 17.23 14.26
CA ALA A 224 13.78 16.67 12.95
C ALA A 224 13.01 17.37 11.81
N GLU A 225 12.51 18.58 12.05
CA GLU A 225 11.81 19.43 11.08
C GLU A 225 10.49 18.85 10.58
N ALA A 226 9.79 18.05 11.40
CA ALA A 226 8.43 17.60 11.08
C ALA A 226 7.50 18.79 10.81
N ASP A 227 6.67 18.68 9.76
CA ASP A 227 5.73 19.73 9.38
C ASP A 227 4.62 19.87 10.42
N ILE A 228 4.77 20.90 11.25
CA ILE A 228 3.82 21.25 12.31
C ILE A 228 2.44 21.66 11.78
N HIS A 229 2.36 22.07 10.51
CA HIS A 229 1.13 22.51 9.86
C HIS A 229 0.49 21.41 9.01
N PHE A 230 1.05 20.20 8.99
CA PHE A 230 0.47 19.08 8.26
C PHE A 230 -0.97 18.82 8.74
N GLN A 231 -1.87 18.62 7.77
CA GLN A 231 -3.28 18.32 8.03
C GLN A 231 -3.63 16.91 7.57
N ASP A 232 -4.30 16.15 8.44
CA ASP A 232 -4.90 14.87 8.08
C ASP A 232 -6.08 15.08 7.10
N THR A 233 -6.68 13.99 6.61
CA THR A 233 -7.80 14.08 5.64
C THR A 233 -9.06 14.76 6.22
N SER A 234 -9.15 14.89 7.54
CA SER A 234 -10.23 15.62 8.23
C SER A 234 -9.91 17.11 8.42
N GLY A 235 -8.70 17.54 8.07
CA GLY A 235 -8.22 18.92 8.24
C GLY A 235 -7.60 19.20 9.60
N PHE A 236 -7.35 18.17 10.42
CA PHE A 236 -6.76 18.35 11.75
C PHE A 236 -5.23 18.35 11.67
N HIS A 237 -4.62 19.33 12.31
CA HIS A 237 -3.17 19.45 12.50
C HIS A 237 -2.80 19.19 13.97
N ALA A 238 -1.50 19.11 14.29
CA ALA A 238 -1.01 18.65 15.59
C ALA A 238 -1.60 19.45 16.77
N LEU A 239 -1.64 20.78 16.64
CA LEU A 239 -2.23 21.66 17.66
C LEU A 239 -3.70 21.35 17.94
N TYR A 240 -4.49 21.02 16.92
CA TYR A 240 -5.91 20.70 17.11
C TYR A 240 -6.08 19.40 17.91
N LEU A 241 -5.27 18.39 17.60
CA LEU A 241 -5.29 17.10 18.29
C LEU A 241 -4.84 17.24 19.75
N ALA A 242 -3.74 17.96 19.99
CA ALA A 242 -3.20 18.21 21.32
C ALA A 242 -4.16 19.01 22.22
N ALA A 243 -4.92 19.96 21.65
CA ALA A 243 -5.88 20.77 22.40
C ALA A 243 -7.09 19.97 22.93
N GLY A 244 -7.37 18.79 22.37
CA GLY A 244 -8.43 17.89 22.83
C GLY A 244 -8.10 17.14 24.13
N LEU A 245 -6.85 17.23 24.62
CA LEU A 245 -6.38 16.44 25.75
C LEU A 245 -6.66 17.09 27.11
N PRO A 246 -7.13 16.34 28.12
CA PRO A 246 -7.50 16.94 29.40
C PRO A 246 -6.31 17.39 30.27
N ASP A 247 -5.19 16.66 30.25
CA ASP A 247 -4.11 16.85 31.25
C ASP A 247 -2.82 17.47 30.68
N VAL A 248 -2.51 17.24 29.40
CA VAL A 248 -1.25 17.70 28.77
C VAL A 248 -1.45 18.77 27.69
N ALA A 249 -2.69 19.22 27.47
CA ALA A 249 -3.00 20.17 26.41
C ALA A 249 -2.23 21.48 26.55
N SER A 250 -2.06 22.04 27.76
CA SER A 250 -1.36 23.32 27.92
C SER A 250 0.10 23.23 27.46
N ASP A 251 0.85 22.24 27.96
CA ASP A 251 2.27 22.08 27.63
C ASP A 251 2.46 21.69 26.16
N ALA A 252 1.56 20.85 25.62
CA ALA A 252 1.57 20.46 24.21
C ALA A 252 1.27 21.65 23.27
N ILE A 253 0.28 22.47 23.63
CA ILE A 253 -0.03 23.71 22.90
C ILE A 253 1.15 24.68 22.96
N ASP A 254 1.73 24.90 24.13
CA ASP A 254 2.87 25.81 24.29
C ASP A 254 4.10 25.33 23.51
N LEU A 255 4.34 24.02 23.49
CA LEU A 255 5.38 23.42 22.65
C LEU A 255 5.10 23.69 21.17
N LEU A 256 3.90 23.36 20.69
CA LEU A 256 3.54 23.46 19.27
C LEU A 256 3.42 24.92 18.78
N LEU A 257 3.11 25.87 19.65
CA LEU A 257 3.15 27.30 19.32
C LEU A 257 4.56 27.89 19.36
N GLY A 258 5.53 27.16 19.93
CA GLY A 258 6.91 27.61 20.11
C GLY A 258 7.85 27.34 18.93
N TRP A 259 7.40 26.60 17.91
CA TRP A 259 8.13 26.32 16.66
C TRP A 259 7.59 27.18 15.52
#